data_AF-A0A4P2V847-F1
#
_entry.id   AF-A0A4P2V847-F1
#
_cell.length_a   1.000
_cell.length_b   1.000
_cell.length_c   1.000
_cell.angle_alpha   90.00
_cell.angle_beta   90.00
_cell.angle_gamma   90.00
#
_symmetry.space_group_name_H-M   'P 1'
#
loop_
_entity.id
_entity.type
_entity.pdbx_description
1 polymer ?
#
loop_
_entity_poly.entity_id
_entity_poly.type
_entity_poly.pdbx_seq_one_letter_code
_entity_poly.pdbx_strand_id
1 'polypeptide(L)'
;DSVQTALKVDGFGLFKERNFLTELQASGSQLVGNALKHGDMIYLKQMAGTSSRRTSTIAIDNQLFKATAASEKLSNSNSNSARPSINVIEDEVDQMLSKADGTIKRERDSKLCHHNANGRCVHCSPLEPYDEAYLKENNIKHLSFHSYIRKQTSGMDHGKYFVFDDINCRVKAGCREHPPWPKGICSKCQPSAITLNRQTYRHVDNVMFENTKIVERFLNYWRTTGHQRMGYLYGTYEQHTDVPLGIRATVAAIYEPPQESTRDSINMFPDEG
;
A
#
# COMPACT_ATOMS: atom_id res chain seq x y z
N ASP A 1 10.09 -33.35 12.96
CA ASP A 1 10.43 -34.28 11.88
C ASP A 1 11.91 -34.21 11.53
N SER A 2 12.51 -35.35 11.19
CA SER A 2 13.88 -35.38 10.68
C SER A 2 13.90 -34.78 9.28
N VAL A 3 14.99 -34.08 8.94
CA VAL A 3 15.20 -33.44 7.63
C VAL A 3 15.04 -34.45 6.49
N GLN A 4 15.39 -35.72 6.72
CA GLN A 4 15.30 -36.79 5.72
C GLN A 4 13.87 -37.13 5.27
N THR A 5 12.87 -37.06 6.14
CA THR A 5 11.47 -37.34 5.75
C THR A 5 10.74 -36.12 5.22
N ALA A 6 11.14 -34.90 5.62
CA ALA A 6 10.48 -33.67 5.20
C ALA A 6 11.06 -33.05 3.92
N LEU A 7 12.32 -33.31 3.59
CA LEU A 7 13.06 -32.61 2.52
C LEU A 7 13.56 -33.54 1.41
N LYS A 8 13.16 -34.82 1.39
CA LYS A 8 13.51 -35.73 0.31
C LYS A 8 12.54 -35.58 -0.86
N VAL A 9 13.02 -35.03 -1.97
CA VAL A 9 12.28 -34.94 -3.23
C VAL A 9 13.08 -35.68 -4.31
N ASP A 10 12.57 -36.82 -4.77
CA ASP A 10 13.32 -37.66 -5.71
C ASP A 10 13.54 -36.94 -7.05
N GLY A 11 14.81 -36.86 -7.49
CA GLY A 11 15.21 -36.19 -8.74
C GLY A 11 15.44 -34.67 -8.63
N PHE A 12 15.25 -34.08 -7.45
CA PHE A 12 15.43 -32.64 -7.22
C PHE A 12 16.29 -32.37 -5.99
N GLY A 13 17.17 -31.37 -6.10
CA GLY A 13 17.93 -30.81 -4.99
C GLY A 13 17.23 -29.57 -4.42
N LEU A 14 17.34 -29.37 -3.10
CA LEU A 14 16.80 -28.20 -2.41
C LEU A 14 17.94 -27.25 -2.00
N PHE A 15 17.73 -25.94 -2.17
CA PHE A 15 18.75 -24.91 -1.95
C PHE A 15 18.16 -23.74 -1.17
N LYS A 16 18.96 -23.12 -0.30
CA LYS A 16 18.54 -21.90 0.45
C LYS A 16 18.68 -20.62 -0.36
N GLU A 17 19.50 -20.66 -1.40
CA GLU A 17 19.84 -19.50 -2.20
C GLU A 17 19.50 -19.73 -3.66
N ARG A 18 19.07 -18.67 -4.33
CA ARG A 18 18.65 -18.68 -5.75
C ARG A 18 19.80 -19.00 -6.72
N ASN A 19 21.04 -18.92 -6.25
CA ASN A 19 22.26 -19.24 -7.02
C ASN A 19 22.58 -20.75 -7.04
N PHE A 20 21.84 -21.57 -6.27
CA PHE A 20 22.02 -23.03 -6.18
C PHE A 20 23.44 -23.48 -5.76
N LEU A 21 24.16 -22.67 -4.98
CA LEU A 21 25.53 -23.00 -4.55
C LEU A 21 25.56 -23.92 -3.32
N THR A 22 24.60 -23.76 -2.41
CA THR A 22 24.57 -24.48 -1.14
C THR A 22 23.33 -25.38 -1.08
N GLU A 23 23.53 -26.67 -1.31
CA GLU A 23 22.47 -27.68 -1.24
C GLU A 23 22.13 -28.04 0.21
N LEU A 24 20.83 -28.16 0.50
CA LEU A 24 20.32 -28.68 1.76
C LEU A 24 20.36 -30.21 1.73
N GLN A 25 21.43 -30.76 2.31
CA GLN A 25 21.61 -32.20 2.41
C GLN A 25 20.62 -32.81 3.41
N ALA A 26 19.89 -33.83 2.95
CA ALA A 26 18.91 -34.56 3.75
C ALA A 26 19.60 -35.51 4.75
N SER A 27 20.08 -34.99 5.87
CA SER A 27 20.66 -35.81 6.95
C SER A 27 19.60 -36.30 7.93
N GLY A 28 19.60 -37.60 8.24
CA GLY A 28 18.67 -38.22 9.19
C GLY A 28 18.85 -37.76 10.64
N SER A 29 19.99 -37.16 10.98
CA SER A 29 20.29 -36.69 12.35
C SER A 29 19.92 -35.22 12.62
N GLN A 30 19.51 -34.47 11.59
CA GLN A 30 19.19 -33.05 11.71
C GLN A 30 17.68 -32.82 11.82
N LEU A 31 17.28 -31.94 12.75
CA LEU A 31 15.89 -31.48 12.88
C LEU A 31 15.64 -30.29 11.95
N VAL A 32 14.47 -30.26 11.30
CA VAL A 32 14.09 -29.21 10.33
C VAL A 32 14.19 -27.81 10.94
N GLY A 33 13.86 -27.64 12.23
CA GLY A 33 13.91 -26.34 12.91
C GLY A 33 15.31 -25.74 13.10
N ASN A 34 16.38 -26.54 12.98
CA ASN A 34 17.75 -26.02 12.97
C ASN A 34 18.21 -25.63 11.56
N ALA A 35 17.57 -26.20 10.53
CA ALA A 35 17.91 -25.96 9.14
C ALA A 35 17.06 -24.84 8.53
N LEU A 36 15.81 -24.66 8.93
CA LEU A 36 14.86 -23.72 8.31
C LEU A 36 14.07 -22.96 9.38
N LYS A 37 13.89 -21.66 9.18
CA LYS A 37 13.06 -20.78 10.01
C LYS A 37 11.78 -20.41 9.26
N HIS A 38 10.77 -19.98 10.03
CA HIS A 38 9.51 -19.52 9.44
C HIS A 38 9.75 -18.28 8.58
N GLY A 39 9.42 -18.37 7.29
CA GLY A 39 9.66 -17.33 6.29
C GLY A 39 10.88 -17.57 5.37
N ASP A 40 11.65 -18.64 5.59
CA ASP A 40 12.75 -19.00 4.71
C ASP A 40 12.22 -19.52 3.35
N MET A 41 12.75 -18.96 2.26
CA MET A 41 12.46 -19.41 0.89
C MET A 41 13.41 -20.53 0.50
N ILE A 42 12.87 -21.61 -0.07
CA ILE A 42 13.64 -22.76 -0.55
C ILE A 42 13.48 -22.85 -2.06
N TYR A 43 14.59 -23.07 -2.76
CA TYR A 43 14.66 -23.16 -4.21
C TYR A 43 14.86 -24.62 -4.61
N LEU A 44 14.06 -25.07 -5.58
CA LEU A 44 14.11 -26.42 -6.13
C LEU A 44 14.89 -26.41 -7.44
N LYS A 45 15.85 -27.33 -7.62
CA LYS A 45 16.57 -27.52 -8.88
C LYS A 45 16.58 -28.99 -9.26
N GLN A 46 16.21 -29.29 -10.50
CA GLN A 46 16.29 -30.65 -11.04
C GLN A 46 17.77 -31.06 -11.14
N MET A 47 18.13 -32.19 -10.53
CA MET A 47 19.48 -32.72 -10.63
C MET A 47 19.57 -33.68 -11.82
N ALA A 48 20.56 -33.48 -12.68
CA ALA A 48 20.76 -34.33 -13.85
C ALA A 48 21.12 -35.75 -13.40
N GLY A 49 20.15 -36.66 -13.45
CA GLY A 49 20.33 -38.04 -12.99
C GLY A 49 19.08 -38.94 -13.00
N THR A 50 17.86 -38.40 -13.08
CA THR A 50 16.64 -39.22 -13.20
C THR A 50 15.77 -38.73 -14.35
N SER A 51 15.95 -39.35 -15.52
CA SER A 51 15.09 -39.13 -16.68
C SER A 51 13.73 -39.83 -16.50
N SER A 52 12.65 -39.06 -16.50
CA SER A 52 11.49 -39.38 -17.32
C SER A 52 10.96 -38.11 -17.98
N ARG A 53 10.85 -38.22 -19.31
CA ARG A 53 10.67 -37.17 -20.32
C ARG A 53 9.46 -36.27 -20.06
N ARG A 54 9.58 -34.98 -20.41
CA ARG A 54 8.97 -34.36 -21.61
C ARG A 54 9.51 -32.93 -21.85
N THR A 55 9.84 -32.69 -23.12
CA THR A 55 10.06 -31.46 -23.92
C THR A 55 9.47 -30.15 -23.34
N SER A 56 10.02 -28.94 -23.50
CA SER A 56 10.93 -28.36 -24.49
C SER A 56 11.45 -27.01 -23.98
N THR A 57 12.72 -26.71 -24.23
CA THR A 57 13.47 -25.50 -23.87
C THR A 57 13.31 -24.37 -24.91
N ILE A 58 13.13 -23.13 -24.44
CA ILE A 58 13.71 -21.93 -25.07
C ILE A 58 14.56 -21.25 -23.99
N ALA A 59 15.85 -21.10 -24.28
CA ALA A 59 16.83 -20.42 -23.46
C ALA A 59 16.98 -18.97 -23.94
N ILE A 60 17.04 -18.01 -23.01
CA ILE A 60 17.70 -16.73 -23.24
C ILE A 60 18.67 -16.47 -22.09
N ASP A 61 19.85 -16.06 -22.54
CA ASP A 61 21.15 -15.88 -21.93
C ASP A 61 21.18 -14.77 -20.87
N ASN A 62 22.04 -14.89 -19.85
CA ASN A 62 22.29 -13.80 -18.89
C ASN A 62 23.81 -13.62 -18.74
N GLN A 63 24.33 -12.60 -19.41
CA GLN A 63 25.70 -12.14 -19.27
C GLN A 63 25.89 -11.31 -17.99
N LEU A 64 26.88 -11.75 -17.24
CA LEU A 64 27.63 -11.16 -16.14
C LEU A 64 28.11 -9.72 -16.40
N PHE A 65 27.95 -8.78 -15.45
CA PHE A 65 28.97 -7.75 -15.19
C PHE A 65 29.13 -7.36 -13.70
N LYS A 66 30.41 -7.26 -13.34
CA LYS A 66 31.07 -7.10 -12.03
C LYS A 66 30.70 -5.83 -11.25
N ALA A 67 30.71 -5.96 -9.92
CA ALA A 67 30.78 -4.86 -8.96
C ALA A 67 32.24 -4.39 -8.75
N THR A 68 32.45 -3.07 -8.74
CA THR A 68 33.68 -2.41 -8.29
C THR A 68 33.40 -1.62 -7.02
N ALA A 69 34.19 -1.91 -5.99
CA ALA A 69 34.17 -1.25 -4.68
C ALA A 69 34.85 0.13 -4.74
N ALA A 70 34.28 1.12 -4.04
CA ALA A 70 34.97 2.37 -3.69
C ALA A 70 34.49 2.90 -2.33
N SER A 71 35.39 2.71 -1.34
CA SER A 71 35.68 3.46 -0.12
C SER A 71 34.72 4.57 0.36
N GLU A 72 34.09 4.34 1.52
CA GLU A 72 33.43 5.37 2.35
C GLU A 72 34.43 6.01 3.33
N LYS A 73 34.37 7.35 3.45
CA LYS A 73 34.99 8.11 4.55
C LYS A 73 33.91 8.48 5.58
N LEU A 74 34.18 8.14 6.84
CA LEU A 74 33.38 8.48 8.00
C LEU A 74 33.29 9.99 8.23
N SER A 75 32.08 10.45 8.59
CA SER A 75 31.91 11.59 9.50
C SER A 75 30.72 11.34 10.43
N ASN A 76 31.04 11.25 11.73
CA ASN A 76 30.12 11.13 12.85
C ASN A 76 29.18 12.34 12.97
N SER A 77 27.88 12.09 13.15
CA SER A 77 27.02 12.98 13.93
C SER A 77 25.83 12.23 14.56
N ASN A 78 25.83 12.20 15.89
CA ASN A 78 24.74 12.01 16.84
C ASN A 78 23.40 11.42 16.33
N SER A 79 23.17 10.16 16.71
CA SER A 79 21.88 9.47 16.58
C SER A 79 20.87 9.97 17.63
N ASN A 80 20.16 11.05 17.31
CA ASN A 80 18.78 11.14 17.75
C ASN A 80 17.97 10.10 16.98
N SER A 81 17.07 9.41 17.68
CA SER A 81 16.18 8.35 17.19
C SER A 81 15.39 8.76 15.94
N ALA A 82 16.02 8.65 14.77
CA ALA A 82 15.37 8.82 13.48
C ALA A 82 14.88 7.45 13.02
N ARG A 83 13.57 7.36 12.75
CA ARG A 83 12.98 6.29 11.96
C ARG A 83 13.87 6.01 10.74
N PRO A 84 13.95 4.77 10.23
CA PRO A 84 14.56 4.54 8.94
C PRO A 84 13.81 5.42 7.92
N SER A 85 14.47 6.47 7.44
CA SER A 85 13.95 7.29 6.36
C SER A 85 14.03 6.42 5.11
N ILE A 86 12.98 5.64 4.88
CA ILE A 86 12.78 5.04 3.58
C ILE A 86 12.63 6.23 2.64
N ASN A 87 13.52 6.35 1.64
CA ASN A 87 13.36 7.31 0.56
C ASN A 87 12.16 6.86 -0.28
N VAL A 88 10.95 7.12 0.21
CA VAL A 88 9.70 6.86 -0.50
C VAL A 88 9.53 8.00 -1.50
N ILE A 89 9.38 7.65 -2.76
CA ILE A 89 9.02 8.60 -3.82
C ILE A 89 7.50 8.69 -3.80
N GLU A 90 6.98 9.84 -3.41
CA GLU A 90 5.54 10.14 -3.42
C GLU A 90 5.04 10.35 -4.86
N ASP A 91 3.76 10.08 -5.09
CA ASP A 91 3.13 10.30 -6.39
C ASP A 91 3.16 11.79 -6.78
N GLU A 92 3.20 12.07 -8.08
CA GLU A 92 3.27 13.46 -8.59
C GLU A 92 2.13 14.33 -8.08
N VAL A 93 0.92 13.78 -7.98
CA VAL A 93 -0.26 14.48 -7.46
C VAL A 93 -0.09 14.88 -5.99
N ASP A 94 0.52 14.03 -5.17
CA ASP A 94 0.74 14.30 -3.75
C ASP A 94 1.81 15.38 -3.56
N GLN A 95 2.87 15.35 -4.37
CA GLN A 95 3.89 16.40 -4.38
C GLN A 95 3.34 17.76 -4.82
N MET A 96 2.36 17.78 -5.73
CA MET A 96 1.68 19.02 -6.12
C MET A 96 0.75 19.52 -5.01
N LEU A 97 -0.07 18.64 -4.42
CA LEU A 97 -1.04 19.00 -3.40
C LEU A 97 -0.41 19.39 -2.07
N SER A 98 0.74 18.81 -1.71
CA SER A 98 1.50 19.21 -0.51
C SER A 98 1.99 20.66 -0.59
N LYS A 99 2.34 21.15 -1.79
CA LYS A 99 2.80 22.53 -2.03
C LYS A 99 1.68 23.54 -2.26
N ALA A 100 0.47 23.09 -2.56
CA ALA A 100 -0.67 23.98 -2.81
C ALA A 100 -1.06 24.79 -1.56
N ASP A 101 -1.72 25.95 -1.69
CA ASP A 101 -2.21 26.69 -0.50
C ASP A 101 -3.50 26.07 0.06
N GLY A 102 -4.34 25.48 -0.79
CA GLY A 102 -5.57 24.78 -0.38
C GLY A 102 -6.65 25.68 0.24
N THR A 103 -6.37 26.97 0.47
CA THR A 103 -7.33 27.91 1.04
C THR A 103 -8.50 28.15 0.09
N ILE A 104 -9.68 28.26 0.67
CA ILE A 104 -10.93 28.47 -0.07
C ILE A 104 -11.14 29.98 -0.14
N LYS A 105 -11.08 30.53 -1.35
CA LYS A 105 -11.27 31.97 -1.57
C LYS A 105 -12.73 32.33 -1.38
N ARG A 106 -12.98 33.39 -0.60
CA ARG A 106 -14.31 33.98 -0.41
C ARG A 106 -14.43 35.31 -1.12
N GLU A 107 -15.61 35.59 -1.64
CA GLU A 107 -15.95 36.90 -2.17
C GLU A 107 -16.26 37.88 -1.04
N ARG A 108 -16.23 39.19 -1.36
CA ARG A 108 -16.56 40.24 -0.39
C ARG A 108 -18.06 40.23 -0.12
N ASP A 109 -18.44 40.06 1.15
CA ASP A 109 -19.82 40.22 1.57
C ASP A 109 -20.23 41.69 1.55
N SER A 110 -21.18 42.05 0.69
CA SER A 110 -21.65 43.43 0.54
C SER A 110 -22.26 44.05 1.81
N LYS A 111 -22.78 43.24 2.74
CA LYS A 111 -23.46 43.69 3.96
C LYS A 111 -22.56 43.67 5.19
N LEU A 112 -21.63 42.71 5.26
CA LEU A 112 -20.79 42.49 6.44
C LEU A 112 -19.38 43.07 6.30
N CYS A 113 -18.86 43.27 5.07
CA CYS A 113 -17.51 43.76 4.84
C CYS A 113 -17.42 45.31 4.83
N HIS A 114 -17.08 45.88 5.98
CA HIS A 114 -16.86 47.31 6.18
C HIS A 114 -15.39 47.71 6.00
N HIS A 115 -14.82 47.42 4.83
CA HIS A 115 -13.44 47.78 4.49
C HIS A 115 -13.30 48.14 3.01
N ASN A 116 -12.22 48.83 2.66
CA ASN A 116 -11.89 49.19 1.28
C ASN A 116 -11.54 47.95 0.44
N ALA A 117 -11.43 48.11 -0.88
CA ALA A 117 -11.20 47.00 -1.83
C ALA A 117 -9.98 46.11 -1.49
N ASN A 118 -8.91 46.69 -0.94
CA ASN A 118 -7.70 45.97 -0.56
C ASN A 118 -7.69 45.48 0.90
N GLY A 119 -8.73 45.79 1.68
CA GLY A 119 -8.88 45.29 3.05
C GLY A 119 -9.36 43.84 3.07
N ARG A 120 -9.13 43.15 4.18
CA ARG A 120 -9.73 41.83 4.48
C ARG A 120 -10.31 41.84 5.88
N CYS A 121 -11.43 41.15 6.08
CA CYS A 121 -12.04 40.92 7.38
C CYS A 121 -12.44 39.44 7.53
N VAL A 122 -13.00 39.08 8.69
CA VAL A 122 -13.44 37.71 9.02
C VAL A 122 -14.52 37.18 8.05
N HIS A 123 -15.21 38.04 7.31
CA HIS A 123 -16.25 37.63 6.35
C HIS A 123 -15.73 37.38 4.93
N CYS A 124 -14.52 37.83 4.59
CA CYS A 124 -13.94 37.68 3.24
C CYS A 124 -12.52 37.10 3.24
N SER A 125 -11.93 36.84 4.40
CA SER A 125 -10.66 36.11 4.49
C SER A 125 -10.83 34.70 3.90
N PRO A 126 -9.80 34.12 3.26
CA PRO A 126 -9.87 32.73 2.83
C PRO A 126 -10.20 31.79 4.01
N LEU A 127 -10.95 30.72 3.73
CA LEU A 127 -11.22 29.67 4.71
C LEU A 127 -10.16 28.57 4.60
N GLU A 128 -9.95 27.88 5.70
CA GLU A 128 -9.12 26.68 5.74
C GLU A 128 -9.78 25.54 4.93
N PRO A 129 -8.99 24.66 4.30
CA PRO A 129 -9.51 23.54 3.50
C PRO A 129 -10.36 22.55 4.30
N TYR A 130 -10.28 22.60 5.63
CA TYR A 130 -11.01 21.74 6.56
C TYR A 130 -12.15 22.45 7.31
N ASP A 131 -12.61 23.61 6.82
CA ASP A 131 -13.72 24.35 7.41
C ASP A 131 -15.04 23.56 7.36
N GLU A 132 -15.63 23.31 8.53
CA GLU A 132 -16.79 22.42 8.66
C GLU A 132 -18.07 23.02 8.06
N ALA A 133 -18.22 24.35 8.10
CA ALA A 133 -19.38 25.04 7.53
C ALA A 133 -19.36 24.95 6.00
N TYR A 134 -18.21 25.25 5.38
CA TYR A 134 -18.04 25.13 3.93
C TYR A 134 -18.29 23.71 3.43
N LEU A 135 -17.72 22.70 4.12
CA LEU A 135 -17.89 21.30 3.73
C LEU A 135 -19.36 20.89 3.81
N LYS A 136 -20.09 21.33 4.85
CA LYS A 136 -21.51 21.04 5.01
C LYS A 136 -22.36 21.71 3.92
N GLU A 137 -22.09 22.98 3.61
CA GLU A 137 -22.80 23.73 2.57
C GLU A 137 -22.61 23.11 1.18
N ASN A 138 -21.41 22.60 0.89
CA ASN A 138 -21.08 21.96 -0.38
C ASN A 138 -21.35 20.44 -0.40
N ASN A 139 -22.03 19.90 0.62
CA ASN A 139 -22.35 18.46 0.74
C ASN A 139 -21.13 17.52 0.73
N ILE A 140 -19.98 18.00 1.21
CA ILE A 140 -18.73 17.24 1.29
C ILE A 140 -18.71 16.45 2.62
N LYS A 141 -18.88 15.12 2.52
CA LYS A 141 -19.06 14.23 3.70
C LYS A 141 -17.78 13.88 4.47
N HIS A 142 -16.63 13.96 3.82
CA HIS A 142 -15.32 13.60 4.38
C HIS A 142 -14.28 14.60 3.86
N LEU A 143 -13.26 14.86 4.68
CA LEU A 143 -12.08 15.61 4.26
C LEU A 143 -11.31 14.82 3.18
N SER A 144 -10.70 15.53 2.23
CA SER A 144 -9.61 14.94 1.46
C SER A 144 -8.44 14.65 2.40
N PHE A 145 -7.61 13.67 2.04
CA PHE A 145 -6.48 13.27 2.87
C PHE A 145 -5.50 14.44 3.12
N HIS A 146 -5.21 15.24 2.10
CA HIS A 146 -4.35 16.44 2.22
C HIS A 146 -4.97 17.51 3.14
N SER A 147 -6.28 17.72 3.09
CA SER A 147 -6.97 18.63 4.04
C SER A 147 -6.93 18.10 5.47
N TYR A 148 -7.06 16.77 5.64
CA TYR A 148 -6.92 16.13 6.94
C TYR A 148 -5.52 16.31 7.52
N ILE A 149 -4.47 16.04 6.73
CA ILE A 149 -3.08 16.27 7.15
C ILE A 149 -2.91 17.72 7.61
N ARG A 150 -3.38 18.68 6.82
CA ARG A 150 -3.31 20.10 7.20
C ARG A 150 -4.03 20.43 8.50
N LYS A 151 -5.21 19.86 8.72
CA LYS A 151 -5.94 20.02 10.00
C LYS A 151 -5.11 19.52 11.18
N GLN A 152 -4.39 18.40 11.00
CA GLN A 152 -3.56 17.82 12.05
C GLN A 152 -2.24 18.57 12.25
N THR A 153 -1.72 19.24 11.22
CA THR A 153 -0.44 19.97 11.27
C THR A 153 -0.58 21.47 11.48
N SER A 154 -1.77 22.06 11.45
CA SER A 154 -1.98 23.52 11.56
C SER A 154 -1.86 24.10 12.98
N GLY A 155 -1.65 23.26 14.00
CA GLY A 155 -1.43 23.69 15.39
C GLY A 155 -0.06 24.36 15.64
N MET A 156 0.14 24.88 16.85
CA MET A 156 1.38 25.56 17.27
C MET A 156 2.65 24.72 17.09
N ASP A 157 2.52 23.40 17.14
CA ASP A 157 3.63 22.45 16.96
C ASP A 157 3.95 22.15 15.49
N HIS A 158 3.23 22.72 14.53
CA HIS A 158 3.41 22.52 13.08
C HIS A 158 3.53 21.04 12.68
N GLY A 159 2.75 20.17 13.33
CA GLY A 159 2.78 18.73 13.06
C GLY A 159 3.97 17.97 13.65
N LYS A 160 4.83 18.58 14.48
CA LYS A 160 6.00 17.93 15.09
C LYS A 160 5.68 16.63 15.84
N TYR A 161 4.51 16.56 16.46
CA TYR A 161 4.02 15.38 17.18
C TYR A 161 2.94 14.62 16.42
N PHE A 162 2.57 15.09 15.23
CA PHE A 162 1.62 14.38 14.40
C PHE A 162 2.31 13.18 13.78
N VAL A 163 1.82 12.00 14.13
CA VAL A 163 2.28 10.73 13.59
C VAL A 163 1.05 10.02 13.07
N PHE A 164 1.12 9.51 11.84
CA PHE A 164 0.05 8.66 11.32
C PHE A 164 -0.07 7.41 12.17
N ASP A 165 -1.32 7.08 12.52
CA ASP A 165 -1.64 5.86 13.23
C ASP A 165 -1.43 4.64 12.32
N ASP A 166 -0.38 3.88 12.57
CA ASP A 166 -0.20 2.54 12.00
C ASP A 166 -0.90 1.53 12.91
N ILE A 167 -2.23 1.40 12.76
CA ILE A 167 -3.05 0.52 13.60
C ILE A 167 -2.67 -0.94 13.32
N ASN A 168 -1.83 -1.49 14.18
CA ASN A 168 -1.43 -2.89 14.12
C ASN A 168 -2.17 -3.71 15.17
N CYS A 169 -3.12 -4.52 14.70
CA CYS A 169 -3.94 -5.40 15.54
C CYS A 169 -3.28 -6.76 15.81
N ARG A 170 -2.04 -6.97 15.35
CA ARG A 170 -1.30 -8.22 15.58
C ARG A 170 -0.63 -8.19 16.94
N VAL A 171 -0.46 -9.38 17.53
CA VAL A 171 0.35 -9.54 18.75
C VAL A 171 1.79 -9.13 18.43
N LYS A 172 2.36 -8.24 19.26
CA LYS A 172 3.73 -7.77 19.07
C LYS A 172 4.70 -8.93 19.26
N ALA A 173 5.56 -9.17 18.26
CA ALA A 173 6.61 -10.17 18.35
C ALA A 173 7.77 -9.70 19.24
N GLY A 174 8.53 -10.65 19.82
CA GLY A 174 9.77 -10.36 20.53
C GLY A 174 9.62 -9.96 22.01
N CYS A 175 8.47 -10.25 22.64
CA CYS A 175 8.36 -10.09 24.09
C CYS A 175 9.29 -11.08 24.82
N ARG A 176 10.01 -10.58 25.83
CA ARG A 176 10.98 -11.37 26.61
C ARG A 176 10.39 -11.99 27.90
N GLU A 177 9.16 -11.64 28.25
CA GLU A 177 8.53 -12.01 29.53
C GLU A 177 7.73 -13.32 29.46
N HIS A 178 7.51 -13.86 28.26
CA HIS A 178 6.77 -15.10 28.06
C HIS A 178 7.28 -15.83 26.80
N PRO A 179 6.99 -17.14 26.66
CA PRO A 179 7.24 -17.86 25.41
C PRO A 179 6.54 -17.20 24.22
N PRO A 180 7.09 -17.28 22.99
CA PRO A 180 6.47 -16.68 21.81
C PRO A 180 5.02 -17.15 21.60
N TRP A 181 4.19 -16.26 21.06
CA TRP A 181 2.83 -16.58 20.60
C TRP A 181 2.87 -17.81 19.66
N PRO A 182 1.98 -18.82 19.81
CA PRO A 182 0.76 -18.86 20.63
C PRO A 182 0.93 -19.39 22.06
N LYS A 183 2.16 -19.67 22.52
CA LYS A 183 2.41 -20.32 23.82
C LYS A 183 2.34 -19.39 25.04
N GLY A 184 2.32 -18.08 24.83
CA GLY A 184 2.21 -17.09 25.88
C GLY A 184 1.88 -15.70 25.33
N ILE A 185 1.23 -14.89 26.16
CA ILE A 185 0.88 -13.49 25.87
C ILE A 185 0.86 -12.69 27.19
N CYS A 186 1.22 -11.41 27.14
CA CYS A 186 1.09 -10.48 28.24
C CYS A 186 0.42 -9.17 27.77
N SER A 187 0.00 -8.32 28.71
CA SER A 187 -0.62 -7.03 28.40
C SER A 187 0.27 -6.07 27.59
N LYS A 188 1.59 -6.26 27.59
CA LYS A 188 2.54 -5.43 26.83
C LYS A 188 2.60 -5.81 25.34
N CYS A 189 2.36 -7.07 25.00
CA CYS A 189 2.42 -7.56 23.62
C CYS A 189 1.03 -7.77 23.01
N GLN A 190 0.00 -7.89 23.86
CA GLN A 190 -1.39 -7.91 23.43
C GLN A 190 -1.75 -6.57 22.75
N PRO A 191 -2.42 -6.59 21.58
CA PRO A 191 -2.91 -5.37 20.96
C PRO A 191 -3.99 -4.74 21.85
N SER A 192 -4.00 -3.41 21.90
CA SER A 192 -5.02 -2.66 22.63
C SER A 192 -6.42 -2.93 22.05
N ALA A 193 -7.45 -2.84 22.90
CA ALA A 193 -8.83 -2.88 22.44
C ALA A 193 -9.09 -1.73 21.45
N ILE A 194 -9.82 -2.02 20.38
CA ILE A 194 -10.08 -1.08 19.28
C ILE A 194 -11.51 -0.57 19.41
N THR A 195 -11.67 0.74 19.29
CA THR A 195 -12.97 1.38 19.12
C THR A 195 -13.14 1.76 17.65
N LEU A 196 -14.18 1.24 17.00
CA LEU A 196 -14.48 1.53 15.61
C LEU A 196 -15.20 2.88 15.49
N ASN A 197 -14.42 3.92 15.23
CA ASN A 197 -14.94 5.25 14.93
C ASN A 197 -15.12 5.44 13.43
N ARG A 198 -16.05 6.32 13.04
CA ARG A 198 -16.21 6.72 11.64
C ARG A 198 -14.94 7.44 11.17
N GLN A 199 -14.36 6.99 10.05
CA GLN A 199 -13.25 7.67 9.41
C GLN A 199 -13.70 9.05 8.89
N THR A 200 -12.95 10.10 9.24
CA THR A 200 -13.31 11.50 8.95
C THR A 200 -12.76 12.02 7.62
N TYR A 201 -11.86 11.27 7.00
CA TYR A 201 -11.21 11.60 5.74
C TYR A 201 -11.23 10.41 4.78
N ARG A 202 -10.85 10.65 3.51
CA ARG A 202 -10.64 9.62 2.49
C ARG A 202 -9.43 9.99 1.62
N HIS A 203 -8.78 8.98 1.04
CA HIS A 203 -7.60 9.17 0.19
C HIS A 203 -7.95 9.69 -1.21
N VAL A 204 -9.05 9.19 -1.77
CA VAL A 204 -9.55 9.59 -3.09
C VAL A 204 -10.97 10.13 -2.93
N ASP A 205 -11.23 11.29 -3.53
CA ASP A 205 -12.48 12.03 -3.40
C ASP A 205 -13.48 11.75 -4.52
N ASN A 206 -12.97 11.43 -5.71
CA ASN A 206 -13.78 11.19 -6.88
C ASN A 206 -13.18 10.07 -7.73
N VAL A 207 -14.06 9.30 -8.38
CA VAL A 207 -13.67 8.34 -9.42
C VAL A 207 -14.40 8.75 -10.68
N MET A 208 -13.65 9.00 -11.75
CA MET A 208 -14.18 9.35 -13.06
C MET A 208 -13.63 8.39 -14.11
N PHE A 209 -14.46 8.02 -15.07
CA PHE A 209 -14.02 7.27 -16.25
C PHE A 209 -13.70 8.25 -17.37
N GLU A 210 -12.55 8.07 -18.04
CA GLU A 210 -12.17 8.90 -19.20
C GLU A 210 -13.19 8.83 -20.33
N ASN A 211 -13.81 7.66 -20.50
CA ASN A 211 -14.78 7.40 -21.54
C ASN A 211 -15.92 6.52 -21.03
N THR A 212 -17.14 6.90 -21.34
CA THR A 212 -18.35 6.11 -21.03
C THR A 212 -18.30 4.71 -21.66
N LYS A 213 -17.63 4.55 -22.81
CA LYS A 213 -17.43 3.25 -23.48
C LYS A 213 -16.73 2.20 -22.61
N ILE A 214 -15.86 2.62 -21.69
CA ILE A 214 -15.14 1.71 -20.78
C ILE A 214 -16.16 0.97 -19.90
N VAL A 215 -17.05 1.74 -19.28
CA VAL A 215 -18.11 1.21 -18.40
C VAL A 215 -19.12 0.40 -19.22
N GLU A 216 -19.53 0.90 -20.39
CA GLU A 216 -20.49 0.19 -21.24
C GLU A 216 -19.98 -1.18 -21.69
N ARG A 217 -18.70 -1.27 -22.08
CA ARG A 217 -18.08 -2.55 -22.44
C ARG A 217 -18.09 -3.53 -21.27
N PHE A 218 -17.77 -3.05 -20.06
CA PHE A 218 -17.76 -3.87 -18.86
C PHE A 218 -19.17 -4.35 -18.46
N LEU A 219 -20.17 -3.46 -18.53
CA LEU A 219 -21.57 -3.81 -18.21
C LEU A 219 -22.22 -4.78 -19.20
N ASN A 220 -21.74 -4.84 -20.45
CA ASN A 220 -22.30 -5.74 -21.47
C ASN A 220 -22.23 -7.22 -21.07
N TYR A 221 -21.22 -7.63 -20.29
CA TYR A 221 -21.16 -8.99 -19.76
C TYR A 221 -22.38 -9.30 -18.88
N TRP A 222 -22.70 -8.42 -17.93
CA TRP A 222 -23.87 -8.60 -17.06
C TRP A 222 -25.18 -8.57 -17.85
N ARG A 223 -25.30 -7.67 -18.85
CA ARG A 223 -26.52 -7.58 -19.69
C ARG A 223 -26.80 -8.84 -20.50
N THR A 224 -25.74 -9.54 -20.94
CA THR A 224 -25.85 -10.72 -21.80
C THR A 224 -25.98 -12.02 -21.00
N THR A 225 -25.30 -12.12 -19.86
CA THR A 225 -25.24 -13.35 -19.07
C THR A 225 -26.15 -13.35 -17.84
N GLY A 226 -26.49 -12.17 -17.32
CA GLY A 226 -27.14 -12.01 -16.01
C GLY A 226 -26.23 -12.32 -14.82
N HIS A 227 -24.94 -12.60 -15.05
CA HIS A 227 -23.96 -12.90 -14.01
C HIS A 227 -23.17 -11.66 -13.62
N GLN A 228 -22.71 -11.62 -12.38
CA GLN A 228 -21.88 -10.53 -11.86
C GLN A 228 -20.53 -10.48 -12.59
N ARG A 229 -19.80 -9.38 -12.44
CA ARG A 229 -18.47 -9.23 -13.03
C ARG A 229 -17.59 -8.34 -12.18
N MET A 230 -16.31 -8.68 -12.11
CA MET A 230 -15.29 -7.90 -11.42
C MET A 230 -14.20 -7.50 -12.41
N GLY A 231 -13.60 -6.34 -12.19
CA GLY A 231 -12.43 -5.89 -12.94
C GLY A 231 -11.56 -4.96 -12.11
N TYR A 232 -10.28 -4.90 -12.45
CA TYR A 232 -9.31 -3.97 -11.91
C TYR A 232 -9.34 -2.67 -12.71
N LEU A 233 -9.50 -1.54 -12.01
CA LEU A 233 -9.47 -0.22 -12.62
C LEU A 233 -8.02 0.22 -12.80
N TYR A 234 -7.64 0.58 -14.02
CA TYR A 234 -6.33 1.13 -14.36
C TYR A 234 -6.49 2.58 -14.80
N GLY A 235 -5.60 3.45 -14.33
CA GLY A 235 -5.69 4.88 -14.57
C GLY A 235 -4.66 5.67 -13.79
N THR A 236 -4.92 6.96 -13.63
CA THR A 236 -4.04 7.92 -12.96
C THR A 236 -4.78 8.66 -11.86
N TYR A 237 -4.03 9.20 -10.91
CA TYR A 237 -4.54 10.14 -9.92
C TYR A 237 -4.25 11.56 -10.34
N GLU A 238 -5.26 12.43 -10.23
CA GLU A 238 -5.22 13.82 -10.63
C GLU A 238 -5.81 14.72 -9.54
N GLN A 239 -5.51 16.01 -9.60
CA GLN A 239 -6.13 16.98 -8.70
C GLN A 239 -7.63 17.11 -8.98
N HIS A 240 -8.42 17.06 -7.91
CA HIS A 240 -9.86 17.34 -7.94
C HIS A 240 -10.14 18.69 -7.30
N THR A 241 -10.76 19.60 -8.07
CA THR A 241 -10.97 21.00 -7.65
C THR A 241 -12.25 21.23 -6.84
N ASP A 242 -13.23 20.33 -6.93
CA ASP A 242 -14.53 20.54 -6.27
C ASP A 242 -14.48 20.24 -4.77
N VAL A 243 -13.41 19.56 -4.33
CA VAL A 243 -13.08 19.32 -2.92
C VAL A 243 -11.75 19.99 -2.62
N PRO A 244 -11.61 20.77 -1.53
CA PRO A 244 -10.34 21.38 -1.15
C PRO A 244 -9.23 20.32 -1.08
N LEU A 245 -8.16 20.54 -1.83
CA LEU A 245 -7.02 19.61 -1.94
C LEU A 245 -7.43 18.16 -2.26
N GLY A 246 -8.48 18.00 -3.06
CA GLY A 246 -9.02 16.69 -3.38
C GLY A 246 -8.20 15.94 -4.43
N ILE A 247 -8.33 14.61 -4.42
CA ILE A 247 -7.76 13.72 -5.44
C ILE A 247 -8.88 13.01 -6.19
N ARG A 248 -8.74 12.93 -7.51
CA ARG A 248 -9.61 12.14 -8.38
C ARG A 248 -8.82 10.99 -9.00
N ALA A 249 -9.40 9.79 -8.99
CA ALA A 249 -8.94 8.68 -9.82
C ALA A 249 -9.60 8.77 -11.20
N THR A 250 -8.79 8.99 -12.23
CA THR A 250 -9.23 9.01 -13.63
C THR A 250 -8.94 7.64 -14.24
N VAL A 251 -9.98 6.87 -14.52
CA VAL A 251 -9.91 5.47 -14.99
C VAL A 251 -9.85 5.44 -16.51
N ALA A 252 -8.76 4.89 -17.04
CA ALA A 252 -8.49 4.73 -18.47
C ALA A 252 -8.88 3.34 -19.00
N ALA A 253 -8.83 2.30 -18.16
CA ALA A 253 -9.15 0.94 -18.56
C ALA A 253 -9.69 0.10 -17.40
N ILE A 254 -10.39 -0.97 -17.74
CA ILE A 254 -10.80 -2.03 -16.82
C ILE A 254 -10.20 -3.33 -17.33
N TYR A 255 -9.36 -3.96 -16.51
CA TYR A 255 -8.84 -5.29 -16.78
C TYR A 255 -9.72 -6.34 -16.08
N GLU A 256 -10.16 -7.34 -16.81
CA GLU A 256 -11.02 -8.41 -16.31
C GLU A 256 -10.20 -9.68 -16.11
N PRO A 257 -9.76 -9.98 -14.88
CA PRO A 257 -8.96 -11.17 -14.61
C PRO A 257 -9.78 -12.46 -14.78
N PRO A 258 -9.12 -13.63 -14.91
CA PRO A 258 -9.78 -14.92 -14.92
C PRO A 258 -10.69 -15.10 -13.69
N GLN A 259 -11.98 -15.32 -13.94
CA GLN A 259 -12.98 -15.42 -12.89
C GLN A 259 -14.15 -16.31 -13.32
N GLU A 260 -14.74 -17.00 -12.37
CA GLU A 260 -16.03 -17.67 -12.50
C GLU A 260 -17.09 -16.81 -11.83
N SER A 261 -18.10 -16.41 -12.59
CA SER A 261 -19.14 -15.50 -12.11
C SER A 261 -20.50 -16.16 -12.16
N THR A 262 -21.27 -16.00 -11.08
CA THR A 262 -22.67 -16.41 -10.98
C THR A 262 -23.56 -15.18 -10.83
N ARG A 263 -24.87 -15.38 -10.63
CA ARG A 263 -25.82 -14.30 -10.35
C ARG A 263 -25.51 -13.54 -9.04
N ASP A 264 -24.96 -14.23 -8.05
CA ASP A 264 -24.82 -13.70 -6.68
C ASP A 264 -23.39 -13.80 -6.12
N SER A 265 -22.45 -14.38 -6.87
CA SER A 265 -21.06 -14.57 -6.42
C SER A 265 -20.04 -14.44 -7.56
N ILE A 266 -18.79 -14.15 -7.18
CA ILE A 266 -17.64 -14.13 -8.07
C ILE A 266 -16.50 -14.90 -7.39
N ASN A 267 -15.95 -15.89 -8.08
CA ASN A 267 -14.76 -16.62 -7.68
C ASN A 267 -13.61 -16.24 -8.59
N MET A 268 -12.52 -15.76 -7.99
CA MET A 268 -11.32 -15.32 -8.71
C MET A 268 -10.37 -16.50 -8.90
N PHE A 269 -9.80 -16.63 -10.10
CA PHE A 269 -8.72 -17.56 -10.36
C PHE A 269 -7.36 -16.85 -10.32
N PRO A 270 -6.26 -17.59 -10.11
CA PRO A 270 -4.92 -17.05 -10.24
C PRO A 270 -4.72 -16.45 -11.63
N ASP A 271 -4.10 -15.26 -11.66
CA ASP A 271 -3.73 -14.60 -12.90
C ASP A 271 -2.32 -15.05 -13.29
N GLU A 272 -2.23 -15.94 -14.28
CA GLU A 272 -0.95 -16.36 -14.88
C GLU A 272 -0.55 -15.30 -15.92
N GLY A 273 -0.05 -14.15 -15.43
CA GLY A 273 0.50 -13.09 -16.27
C GLY A 273 1.71 -13.51 -17.09
#